data_AF-A0A9E7UNU5-F1
#
_entry.id   AF-A0A9E7UNU5-F1
#
_cell.length_a   1.000
_cell.length_b   1.000
_cell.length_c   1.000
_cell.angle_alpha   90.00
_cell.angle_beta   90.00
_cell.angle_gamma   90.00
#
_symmetry.space_group_name_H-M   'P 1'
#
loop_
_entity.id
_entity.type
_entity.pdbx_description
1 polymer ?
#
loop_
_entity_poly.entity_id
_entity_poly.type
_entity_poly.pdbx_seq_one_letter_code
_entity_poly.pdbx_strand_id
1 'polypeptide(L)'
;MAVAISLGATFVARAFAGDVEKTRDILVEAIGHHGYSLVDIFQPCVTFNKVNTFQWFREHTYYTDHDASDRMLALEKSLEGYDSGKFPLGIIYHSEGGQSFEENLSVYRDDSEPLWKRRHDPDKLKALVESKRKL
;
A
#
# COMPACT_ATOMS: atom_id res chain seq x y z
N MET A 1 -1.04 -5.67 -9.31
CA MET A 1 -0.15 -5.93 -8.16
C MET A 1 1.33 -5.83 -8.53
N ALA A 2 1.81 -6.54 -9.56
CA ALA A 2 3.23 -6.53 -9.96
C ALA A 2 3.81 -5.11 -10.13
N VAL A 3 3.06 -4.18 -10.72
CA VAL A 3 3.46 -2.77 -10.86
C VAL A 3 3.77 -2.13 -9.49
N ALA A 4 2.94 -2.34 -8.47
CA ALA A 4 3.15 -1.75 -7.16
C ALA A 4 4.41 -2.29 -6.48
N ILE A 5 4.63 -3.62 -6.54
CA ILE A 5 5.84 -4.27 -6.01
C ILE A 5 7.09 -3.78 -6.75
N SER A 6 7.01 -3.62 -8.07
CA SER A 6 8.10 -3.07 -8.88
C SER A 6 8.43 -1.61 -8.56
N LEU A 7 7.42 -0.81 -8.21
CA LEU A 7 7.55 0.58 -7.80
C LEU A 7 7.95 0.77 -6.33
N GLY A 8 8.12 -0.31 -5.57
CA GLY A 8 8.61 -0.27 -4.19
C GLY A 8 7.52 -0.15 -3.12
N ALA A 9 6.27 -0.51 -3.41
CA ALA A 9 5.25 -0.70 -2.37
C ALA A 9 5.72 -1.77 -1.37
N THR A 10 5.56 -1.49 -0.07
CA THR A 10 6.03 -2.34 1.05
C THR A 10 4.95 -3.25 1.60
N PHE A 11 3.68 -3.00 1.26
CA PHE A 11 2.57 -3.90 1.50
C PHE A 11 1.69 -3.99 0.25
N VAL A 12 1.48 -5.21 -0.26
CA VAL A 12 0.60 -5.47 -1.40
C VAL A 12 -0.25 -6.69 -1.11
N ALA A 13 -1.56 -6.56 -1.23
CA ALA A 13 -2.50 -7.66 -1.01
C ALA A 13 -3.57 -7.69 -2.12
N ARG A 14 -4.24 -8.85 -2.24
CA ARG A 14 -5.45 -9.00 -3.04
C ARG A 14 -6.58 -9.58 -2.21
N ALA A 15 -7.76 -8.99 -2.34
CA ALA A 15 -8.96 -9.45 -1.68
C ALA A 15 -10.10 -9.68 -2.67
N PHE A 16 -11.15 -10.33 -2.21
CA PHE A 16 -12.37 -10.57 -2.98
C PHE A 16 -13.57 -10.05 -2.19
N ALA A 17 -14.32 -9.12 -2.78
CA ALA A 17 -15.47 -8.48 -2.11
C ALA A 17 -16.56 -9.48 -1.69
N GLY A 18 -16.59 -10.69 -2.27
CA GLY A 18 -17.50 -11.76 -1.87
C GLY A 18 -17.08 -12.51 -0.60
N ASP A 19 -15.86 -12.32 -0.10
CA ASP A 19 -15.37 -12.82 1.19
C ASP A 19 -15.09 -11.63 2.13
N VAL A 20 -16.14 -11.21 2.83
CA VAL A 20 -16.14 -10.00 3.66
C VAL A 20 -15.19 -10.14 4.85
N GLU A 21 -15.13 -11.31 5.48
CA GLU A 21 -14.32 -11.53 6.67
C GLU A 21 -12.82 -11.46 6.34
N LYS A 22 -12.38 -12.19 5.31
CA LYS A 22 -10.98 -12.15 4.88
C LYS A 22 -10.59 -10.78 4.33
N THR A 23 -11.50 -10.12 3.62
CA THR A 23 -11.26 -8.76 3.11
C THR A 23 -11.10 -7.76 4.25
N ARG A 24 -11.92 -7.85 5.30
CA ARG A 24 -11.76 -7.05 6.52
C ARG A 24 -10.39 -7.26 7.13
N ASP A 25 -9.97 -8.51 7.31
CA ASP A 25 -8.69 -8.83 7.97
C ASP A 25 -7.51 -8.25 7.18
N ILE A 26 -7.50 -8.43 5.85
CA ILE A 26 -6.50 -7.84 4.95
C ILE A 26 -6.47 -6.30 5.08
N LEU A 27 -7.64 -5.65 5.14
CA LEU A 27 -7.70 -4.19 5.26
C LEU A 27 -7.18 -3.72 6.62
N VAL A 28 -7.48 -4.43 7.71
CA VAL A 28 -6.94 -4.12 9.04
C VAL A 28 -5.41 -4.19 9.04
N GLU A 29 -4.84 -5.24 8.46
CA GLU A 29 -3.38 -5.38 8.33
C GLU A 29 -2.79 -4.28 7.42
N ALA A 30 -3.42 -3.98 6.29
CA ALA A 30 -2.98 -2.94 5.36
C ALA A 30 -2.98 -1.54 5.99
N ILE A 31 -3.97 -1.23 6.83
CA ILE A 31 -4.06 0.05 7.57
C ILE A 31 -3.03 0.10 8.70
N GLY A 32 -2.77 -1.04 9.34
CA GLY A 32 -1.76 -1.14 10.40
C GLY A 32 -0.32 -1.12 9.88
N HIS A 33 -0.11 -1.35 8.59
CA HIS A 33 1.21 -1.33 7.98
C HIS A 33 1.82 0.08 7.98
N HIS A 34 3.04 0.18 8.50
CA HIS A 34 3.82 1.41 8.52
C HIS A 34 4.53 1.62 7.18
N GLY A 35 3.81 2.14 6.20
CA GLY A 35 4.31 2.36 4.85
C GLY A 35 3.20 2.51 3.82
N TYR A 36 3.56 2.42 2.53
CA TYR A 36 2.56 2.43 1.47
C TYR A 36 1.96 1.04 1.27
N SER A 37 0.64 0.95 1.44
CA SER A 37 -0.15 -0.27 1.25
C SER A 37 -1.04 -0.19 0.02
N LEU A 38 -1.00 -1.22 -0.83
CA LEU A 38 -1.97 -1.42 -1.92
C LEU A 38 -2.81 -2.68 -1.66
N VAL A 39 -4.14 -2.54 -1.70
CA VAL A 39 -5.07 -3.67 -1.68
C VAL A 39 -5.88 -3.69 -2.97
N ASP A 40 -5.64 -4.68 -3.81
CA ASP A 40 -6.39 -4.96 -5.05
C ASP A 40 -7.66 -5.77 -4.70
N ILE A 41 -8.85 -5.17 -4.80
CA ILE A 41 -10.10 -5.84 -4.42
C ILE A 41 -10.88 -6.24 -5.67
N PHE A 42 -11.03 -7.54 -5.90
CA PHE A 42 -11.94 -8.06 -6.90
C PHE A 42 -13.38 -7.81 -6.49
N GLN A 43 -14.03 -6.88 -7.21
CA GLN A 43 -15.39 -6.44 -6.96
C GLN A 43 -16.25 -6.65 -8.22
N PRO A 44 -17.18 -7.62 -8.21
CA PRO A 44 -18.03 -7.89 -9.36
C PRO A 44 -19.01 -6.75 -9.66
N CYS A 45 -18.96 -6.18 -10.86
CA CYS A 45 -19.96 -5.23 -11.34
C CYS A 45 -21.20 -5.96 -11.87
N VAL A 46 -22.21 -6.13 -11.02
CA VAL A 46 -23.42 -6.89 -11.32
C VAL A 46 -24.21 -6.36 -12.53
N THR A 47 -24.11 -5.07 -12.84
CA THR A 47 -24.84 -4.44 -13.94
C THR A 47 -24.24 -4.77 -15.30
N PHE A 48 -22.94 -4.53 -15.47
CA PHE A 48 -22.31 -4.53 -16.81
C PHE A 48 -21.41 -5.73 -17.07
N ASN A 49 -20.63 -6.19 -16.09
CA ASN A 49 -19.70 -7.30 -16.30
C ASN A 49 -20.39 -8.63 -15.99
N LYS A 50 -20.86 -9.32 -17.04
CA LYS A 50 -21.53 -10.62 -16.93
C LYS A 50 -20.58 -11.81 -16.94
N VAL A 51 -19.28 -11.58 -17.16
CA VAL A 51 -18.25 -12.63 -17.21
C VAL A 51 -17.63 -12.82 -15.83
N ASN A 52 -17.03 -11.78 -15.25
CA ASN A 52 -16.39 -11.85 -13.93
C ASN A 52 -17.41 -11.64 -12.81
N THR A 53 -18.32 -12.60 -12.67
CA THR A 53 -19.35 -12.61 -11.63
C THR A 53 -18.79 -13.07 -10.27
N PHE A 54 -19.60 -12.97 -9.21
CA PHE A 54 -19.24 -13.55 -7.91
C PHE A 54 -18.91 -15.03 -7.99
N GLN A 55 -19.66 -15.81 -8.77
CA GLN A 55 -19.39 -17.23 -8.96
C GLN A 55 -18.04 -17.43 -9.65
N TRP A 56 -17.81 -16.70 -10.74
CA TRP A 56 -16.56 -16.80 -11.50
C TRP A 56 -15.35 -16.53 -10.60
N PHE A 57 -15.36 -15.45 -9.80
CA PHE A 57 -14.25 -15.18 -8.88
C PHE A 57 -14.07 -16.26 -7.83
N ARG A 58 -15.14 -16.87 -7.28
CA ARG A 58 -14.99 -18.00 -6.33
C ARG A 58 -14.28 -19.20 -6.96
N GLU A 59 -14.51 -19.46 -8.24
CA GLU A 59 -13.91 -20.60 -8.96
C GLU A 59 -12.46 -20.30 -9.41
N HIS A 60 -12.14 -19.02 -9.64
CA HIS A 60 -10.88 -18.55 -10.22
C HIS A 60 -9.97 -17.84 -9.21
N THR A 61 -10.24 -17.97 -7.92
CA THR A 61 -9.38 -17.42 -6.86
C THR A 61 -9.06 -18.46 -5.81
N TYR A 62 -7.99 -18.24 -5.07
CA TYR A 62 -7.60 -19.08 -3.93
C TYR A 62 -6.79 -18.25 -2.94
N TYR A 63 -6.78 -18.61 -1.65
CA TYR A 63 -5.92 -17.97 -0.67
C TYR A 63 -4.52 -18.57 -0.70
N THR A 64 -3.51 -17.72 -0.87
CA THR A 64 -2.11 -18.13 -0.84
C THR A 64 -1.54 -18.09 0.57
N ASP A 65 -0.56 -18.94 0.85
CA ASP A 65 0.15 -19.07 2.13
C ASP A 65 1.67 -19.14 1.89
N HIS A 66 2.16 -18.33 0.94
CA HIS A 66 3.58 -18.24 0.64
C HIS A 66 4.27 -17.24 1.58
N ASP A 67 5.61 -17.26 1.57
CA ASP A 67 6.40 -16.25 2.28
C ASP A 67 6.26 -14.88 1.59
N ALA A 68 5.45 -14.00 2.18
CA ALA A 68 5.18 -12.67 1.67
C ALA A 68 6.39 -11.71 1.76
N SER A 69 7.48 -12.10 2.44
CA SER A 69 8.72 -11.32 2.50
C SER A 69 9.62 -11.55 1.27
N ASP A 70 9.40 -12.65 0.53
CA ASP A 70 10.11 -12.92 -0.72
C ASP A 70 9.52 -12.10 -1.86
N ARG A 71 10.20 -11.01 -2.20
CA ARG A 71 9.80 -10.08 -3.27
C ARG A 71 9.71 -10.76 -4.64
N MET A 72 10.56 -11.74 -4.94
CA MET A 72 10.54 -12.42 -6.23
C MET A 72 9.34 -13.36 -6.32
N LEU A 73 9.07 -14.11 -5.25
CA LEU A 73 7.89 -14.96 -5.15
C LEU A 73 6.60 -14.13 -5.20
N ALA A 74 6.56 -12.97 -4.54
CA ALA A 74 5.44 -12.04 -4.60
C ALA A 74 5.16 -11.50 -6.02
N LEU A 75 6.22 -11.24 -6.79
CA LEU A 75 6.10 -10.84 -8.20
C LEU A 75 5.57 -11.99 -9.06
N GLU A 76 6.05 -13.22 -8.87
CA GLU A 76 5.53 -14.41 -9.54
C GLU A 76 4.05 -14.62 -9.24
N LYS A 77 3.67 -14.60 -7.95
CA LYS A 77 2.28 -14.70 -7.49
C LYS A 77 1.39 -13.60 -8.07
N SER A 78 1.93 -12.40 -8.24
CA SER A 78 1.19 -11.29 -8.84
C SER A 78 0.79 -11.53 -10.30
N LEU A 79 1.48 -12.42 -11.01
CA LEU A 79 1.27 -12.72 -12.42
C LEU A 79 0.56 -14.06 -12.66
N GLU A 80 0.51 -14.95 -11.66
CA GLU A 80 0.00 -16.33 -11.76
C GLU A 80 -1.38 -16.46 -12.44
N GLY A 81 -2.28 -15.51 -12.22
CA GLY A 81 -3.63 -15.55 -12.80
C GLY A 81 -3.67 -15.40 -14.33
N TYR A 82 -2.62 -14.84 -14.94
CA TYR A 82 -2.50 -14.76 -16.40
C TYR A 82 -2.08 -16.08 -17.03
N ASP A 83 -1.34 -16.92 -16.30
CA ASP A 83 -0.86 -18.22 -16.79
C ASP A 83 -1.81 -19.37 -16.44
N SER A 84 -2.27 -19.40 -15.18
CA SER A 84 -3.06 -20.52 -14.62
C SER A 84 -4.58 -20.30 -14.69
N GLY A 85 -5.02 -19.06 -14.89
CA GLY A 85 -6.43 -18.66 -14.74
C GLY A 85 -6.90 -18.58 -13.28
N LYS A 86 -6.04 -18.85 -12.29
CA LYS A 86 -6.34 -18.69 -10.86
C LYS A 86 -5.54 -17.57 -10.23
N PHE A 87 -6.24 -16.67 -9.57
CA PHE A 87 -5.66 -15.47 -8.97
C PHE A 87 -5.48 -15.67 -7.45
N PRO A 88 -4.27 -15.50 -6.90
CA PRO A 88 -4.05 -15.61 -5.47
C PRO A 88 -4.67 -14.42 -4.72
N LEU A 89 -5.30 -14.72 -3.59
CA LEU A 89 -5.84 -13.80 -2.60
C LEU A 89 -5.03 -13.89 -1.31
N GLY A 90 -5.07 -12.84 -0.50
CA GLY A 90 -4.27 -12.69 0.72
C GLY A 90 -3.20 -11.62 0.56
N ILE A 91 -2.28 -11.62 1.52
CA ILE A 91 -1.10 -10.75 1.49
C ILE A 91 -0.12 -11.36 0.48
N ILE A 92 0.21 -10.57 -0.53
CA ILE A 92 1.08 -10.99 -1.63
C ILE A 92 2.51 -10.54 -1.39
N TYR A 93 2.69 -9.37 -0.78
CA TYR A 93 3.98 -8.86 -0.41
C TYR A 93 3.87 -8.07 0.89
N HIS A 94 4.80 -8.31 1.80
CA HIS A 94 4.97 -7.52 3.00
C HIS A 94 6.46 -7.46 3.34
N SER A 95 7.00 -6.25 3.37
CA SER A 95 8.35 -6.01 3.88
C SER A 95 8.28 -5.09 5.08
N GLU A 96 8.88 -5.53 6.18
CA GLU A 96 9.18 -4.65 7.30
C GLU A 96 10.45 -3.85 6.99
N GLY A 97 10.39 -2.54 7.19
CA GLY A 97 11.53 -1.66 6.99
C GLY A 97 11.41 -0.79 5.74
N GLY A 98 11.84 0.46 5.92
CA GLY A 98 11.62 1.55 4.97
C GLY A 98 11.14 2.76 5.76
N GLN A 99 11.76 3.91 5.52
CA GLN A 99 11.24 5.16 6.08
C GLN A 99 10.01 5.55 5.28
N SER A 100 8.92 5.86 5.97
CA SER A 100 7.74 6.44 5.34
C SER A 100 8.12 7.78 4.67
N PHE A 101 7.22 8.30 3.83
CA PHE A 101 7.46 9.61 3.22
C PHE A 101 7.63 10.70 4.29
N GLU A 102 6.81 10.65 5.33
CA GLU A 102 6.80 11.58 6.46
C GLU A 102 8.10 11.50 7.25
N GLU A 103 8.65 10.29 7.46
CA GLU A 103 9.92 10.08 8.18
C GLU A 103 11.14 10.57 7.39
N ASN A 104 11.04 10.64 6.07
CA ASN A 104 12.09 11.18 5.21
C ASN A 104 12.12 12.72 5.15
N LEU A 105 11.05 13.38 5.60
CA LEU A 105 10.97 14.83 5.59
C LEU A 105 11.75 15.45 6.75
N SER A 106 12.79 16.23 6.42
CA SER A 106 13.66 16.89 7.41
C SER A 106 12.91 17.78 8.40
N VAL A 107 11.77 18.35 7.99
CA VAL A 107 10.93 19.20 8.85
C VAL A 107 10.27 18.42 10.00
N TYR A 108 10.10 17.10 9.85
CA TYR A 108 9.51 16.23 10.88
C TYR A 108 10.55 15.49 11.73
N ARG A 109 11.85 15.79 11.55
CA ARG A 109 12.94 15.10 12.25
C ARG A 109 12.94 15.35 13.76
N ASP A 110 12.76 16.60 14.17
CA ASP A 110 12.88 17.03 15.56
C ASP A 110 11.52 17.33 16.23
N ASP A 111 10.47 17.45 15.41
CA ASP A 111 9.13 17.81 15.83
C ASP A 111 8.14 17.08 14.91
N SER A 112 7.30 16.21 15.48
CA SER A 112 6.29 15.43 14.76
C SER A 112 4.93 16.13 14.68
N GLU A 113 4.76 17.31 15.29
CA GLU A 113 3.49 18.02 15.25
C GLU A 113 3.17 18.50 13.82
N PRO A 114 1.90 18.51 13.40
CA PRO A 114 1.51 19.12 12.13
C PRO A 114 1.95 20.58 12.02
N LEU A 115 2.41 21.01 10.84
CA LEU A 115 2.95 22.35 10.62
C LEU A 115 2.03 23.49 11.09
N TRP A 116 0.70 23.32 11.01
CA TRP A 116 -0.27 24.34 11.43
C TRP A 116 -0.33 24.55 12.94
N LYS A 117 0.09 23.57 13.76
CA LYS A 117 0.17 23.70 15.21
C LYS A 117 1.45 24.38 15.67
N ARG A 118 2.48 24.34 14.84
CA ARG A 118 3.79 24.89 15.17
C ARG A 118 3.76 26.40 15.12
N ARG A 119 4.42 27.03 16.09
CA ARG A 119 4.67 28.47 16.06
C ARG A 119 6.02 28.74 15.42
N HIS A 120 6.06 29.70 14.51
CA HIS A 120 7.33 30.15 13.95
C HIS A 120 8.08 30.99 14.97
N ASP A 121 9.40 30.83 15.00
CA ASP A 121 10.30 31.67 15.77
C ASP A 121 10.58 32.95 14.96
N PRO A 122 10.08 34.11 15.39
CA PRO A 122 10.22 35.37 14.65
C PRO A 122 11.69 35.80 14.53
N ASP A 123 12.55 35.45 15.49
CA ASP A 123 13.97 35.81 15.46
C ASP A 123 14.71 34.97 14.41
N LYS A 124 14.42 33.66 14.33
CA LYS A 124 14.93 32.79 13.25
C LYS A 124 14.48 33.27 11.88
N LEU A 125 13.21 33.67 11.75
CA LEU A 125 12.68 34.20 10.49
C LEU A 125 13.40 35.50 10.08
N LYS A 126 13.59 36.41 11.03
CA LYS A 126 14.31 37.67 10.78
C LYS A 126 15.75 37.43 10.34
N ALA A 127 16.47 36.55 11.05
CA ALA A 127 17.84 36.17 10.69
C ALA A 127 17.93 35.55 9.28
N LEU A 128 16.97 34.70 8.91
CA LEU A 128 16.89 34.13 7.56
C LEU A 128 16.71 35.22 6.50
N VAL A 129 15.74 36.14 6.69
CA VAL A 129 15.49 37.25 5.77
C VAL A 129 16.73 38.14 5.61
N GLU A 130 17.40 38.49 6.72
CA GLU A 130 18.63 39.30 6.70
C GLU A 130 19.78 38.61 5.95
N SER A 131 19.94 37.29 6.12
CA SER A 131 20.97 36.51 5.41
C SER A 131 20.82 36.51 3.89
N LYS A 132 19.59 36.67 3.38
CA LYS A 132 19.29 36.69 1.94
C LYS A 132 19.26 38.10 1.35
N ARG A 133 19.22 39.14 2.20
CA ARG A 133 19.18 40.56 1.78
C ARG A 133 20.52 41.13 1.31
N LYS A 134 21.62 40.41 1.53
CA LYS A 134 23.00 40.81 1.17
C LYS A 134 23.52 40.10 -0.10
N LEU A 135 22.66 39.38 -0.80
CA LEU A 135 22.87 38.87 -2.16
C LEU A 135 22.17 39.82 -3.15
#